data_AF-A0A2G8L434-F1
#
_entry.id   AF-A0A2G8L434-F1
#
_cell.length_a   1.000
_cell.length_b   1.000
_cell.length_c   1.000
_cell.angle_alpha   90.00
_cell.angle_beta   90.00
_cell.angle_gamma   90.00
#
_symmetry.space_group_name_H-M   'P 1'
#
loop_
_entity.id
_entity.type
_entity.pdbx_description
1 polymer ?
#
loop_
_entity_poly.entity_id
_entity_poly.type
_entity_poly.pdbx_seq_one_letter_code
_entity_poly.pdbx_strand_id
1 'polypeptide(L)'
;GMHYIHSSMIRSHGNLKSSNCVVDNRFVLKVTDFGLNTVRQPDHPLDKETEDSYRYYHKRLWTAPELLRLPEIPSGGTPKGDVYSLGIIIQEIMLREGVFYFGEMDLSPE
;
A
#
# COMPACT_ATOMS: atom_id res chain seq x y z
N GLY A 1 3.22 15.97 -0.20
CA GLY A 1 2.52 14.88 -0.91
C GLY A 1 1.30 14.43 -0.15
N MET A 2 1.46 13.53 0.82
CA MET A 2 0.33 12.89 1.52
C MET A 2 -0.63 13.87 2.22
N HIS A 3 -0.10 14.88 2.91
CA HIS A 3 -0.94 15.91 3.55
C HIS A 3 -1.90 16.60 2.57
N TYR A 4 -1.43 16.90 1.36
CA TYR A 4 -2.27 17.49 0.31
C TYR A 4 -3.44 16.55 -0.07
N ILE A 5 -3.18 15.25 -0.21
CA ILE A 5 -4.22 14.26 -0.50
C ILE A 5 -5.23 14.21 0.65
N HIS A 6 -4.75 14.19 1.90
CA HIS A 6 -5.60 14.13 3.10
C HIS A 6 -6.49 15.37 3.28
N SER A 7 -6.01 16.54 2.87
CA SER A 7 -6.78 17.78 2.89
C SER A 7 -7.69 17.98 1.66
N SER A 8 -7.57 17.13 0.64
CA SER A 8 -8.38 17.21 -0.58
C SER A 8 -9.69 16.41 -0.46
N MET A 9 -10.58 16.52 -1.46
CA MET A 9 -11.79 15.70 -1.56
C MET A 9 -11.52 14.19 -1.62
N ILE A 10 -10.29 13.80 -2.00
CA ILE A 10 -9.87 12.39 -2.09
C ILE A 10 -9.71 11.78 -0.69
N ARG A 11 -9.39 12.61 0.32
CA ARG A 11 -9.22 12.28 1.75
C ARG A 11 -8.13 11.27 2.12
N SER A 12 -7.85 10.28 1.27
CA SER A 12 -6.81 9.27 1.49
C SER A 12 -6.33 8.68 0.17
N HIS A 13 -5.08 8.25 0.14
CA HIS A 13 -4.51 7.60 -1.03
C HIS A 13 -5.04 6.17 -1.19
N GLY A 14 -5.12 5.42 -0.08
CA GLY A 14 -5.73 4.09 -0.01
C GLY A 14 -4.97 2.95 -0.69
N ASN A 15 -3.86 3.27 -1.37
CA ASN A 15 -2.98 2.30 -2.05
C ASN A 15 -1.55 2.88 -2.12
N LEU A 16 -1.10 3.52 -1.05
CA LEU A 16 0.23 4.11 -0.99
C LEU A 16 1.29 2.99 -0.88
N LYS A 17 2.28 3.00 -1.77
CA LYS A 17 3.35 2.00 -1.90
C LYS A 17 4.64 2.66 -2.37
N SER A 18 5.78 1.99 -2.20
CA SER A 18 7.07 2.46 -2.72
C SER A 18 7.02 2.67 -4.24
N SER A 19 6.37 1.76 -4.99
CA SER A 19 6.15 1.87 -6.44
C SER A 19 5.31 3.08 -6.88
N ASN A 20 4.53 3.66 -5.96
CA ASN A 20 3.67 4.84 -6.21
C ASN A 20 4.35 6.15 -5.77
N CYS A 21 5.62 6.07 -5.34
CA CYS A 21 6.49 7.20 -5.04
C CYS A 21 7.53 7.33 -6.15
N VAL A 22 7.24 8.15 -7.16
CA VAL A 22 8.12 8.36 -8.32
C VAL A 22 8.95 9.63 -8.14
N VAL A 23 10.12 9.68 -8.77
CA VAL A 23 11.02 10.85 -8.70
C VAL A 23 11.12 11.49 -10.08
N ASP A 24 10.95 12.82 -10.16
CA ASP A 24 11.10 13.55 -11.43
C ASP A 24 12.57 13.93 -11.73
N ASN A 25 12.82 14.53 -12.90
CA ASN A 25 14.15 14.94 -13.34
C ASN A 25 14.81 16.04 -12.47
N ARG A 26 14.08 16.61 -11.51
CA ARG A 26 14.60 17.60 -10.55
C ARG A 26 14.79 16.97 -9.17
N PHE A 27 14.81 15.64 -9.08
CA PHE A 27 14.92 14.90 -7.82
C PHE A 27 13.78 15.19 -6.83
N VAL A 28 12.58 15.51 -7.32
CA VAL A 28 11.40 15.74 -6.47
C VAL A 28 10.52 14.49 -6.44
N LEU A 29 10.22 14.00 -5.24
CA LEU A 29 9.27 12.91 -5.03
C LEU A 29 7.84 13.36 -5.36
N LYS A 30 7.15 12.54 -6.15
CA LYS A 30 5.74 12.67 -6.50
C LYS A 30 4.99 11.40 -6.10
N VAL A 31 3.84 11.62 -5.49
CA VAL A 31 2.90 10.55 -5.14
C VAL A 31 1.94 10.38 -6.32
N THR A 32 1.81 9.18 -6.84
CA THR A 32 0.96 8.85 -8.01
C THR A 32 -0.16 7.89 -7.63
N ASP A 33 -1.05 7.58 -8.58
CA ASP A 33 -1.99 6.46 -8.43
C ASP A 33 -2.95 6.64 -7.22
N PHE A 34 -3.39 7.89 -6.95
CA PHE A 34 -4.37 8.22 -5.92
C PHE A 34 -5.70 8.64 -6.56
N GLY A 35 -6.82 8.44 -5.85
CA GLY A 35 -8.16 8.82 -6.35
C GLY A 35 -8.75 7.87 -7.42
N LEU A 36 -8.11 6.74 -7.70
CA LEU A 36 -8.56 5.74 -8.68
C LEU A 36 -9.38 4.60 -8.07
N ASN A 37 -10.11 4.87 -6.98
CA ASN A 37 -10.77 3.85 -6.17
C ASN A 37 -11.86 3.10 -6.97
N THR A 38 -12.59 3.82 -7.83
CA THR A 38 -13.65 3.26 -8.70
C THR A 38 -13.09 2.40 -9.83
N VAL A 39 -11.92 2.76 -10.38
CA VAL A 39 -11.24 2.00 -11.45
C VAL A 39 -10.63 0.71 -10.92
N ARG A 40 -10.29 0.67 -9.64
CA ARG A 40 -9.64 -0.48 -8.98
C ARG A 40 -10.62 -1.49 -8.40
N GLN A 41 -11.90 -1.17 -8.31
CA GLN A 41 -12.90 -2.16 -7.92
C GLN A 41 -12.99 -3.19 -9.05
N PRO A 42 -12.62 -4.46 -8.81
CA PRO A 42 -12.78 -5.48 -9.83
C PRO A 42 -14.28 -5.75 -10.00
N ASP A 43 -14.72 -5.92 -11.26
CA ASP A 43 -16.13 -6.23 -11.60
C ASP A 43 -16.59 -7.56 -10.97
N HIS A 44 -15.65 -8.44 -10.62
CA HIS A 44 -15.88 -9.69 -9.90
C HIS A 44 -14.93 -9.82 -8.69
N PRO A 45 -15.37 -10.40 -7.56
CA PRO A 45 -14.47 -10.78 -6.48
C PRO A 45 -13.39 -11.69 -7.05
N LEU A 46 -12.12 -11.31 -6.93
CA LEU A 46 -11.00 -12.16 -7.35
C LEU A 46 -11.10 -13.49 -6.61
N ASP A 47 -11.15 -14.60 -7.37
CA ASP A 47 -11.13 -15.94 -6.81
C ASP A 47 -9.82 -16.13 -6.03
N LYS A 48 -9.94 -16.23 -4.70
CA LYS A 48 -8.82 -16.33 -3.75
C LYS A 48 -7.92 -17.56 -3.99
N GLU A 49 -8.35 -18.51 -4.81
CA GLU A 49 -7.71 -19.82 -5.02
C GLU A 49 -6.88 -19.94 -6.30
N THR A 50 -6.76 -18.87 -7.10
CA THR A 50 -6.01 -18.87 -8.37
C THR A 50 -4.62 -18.24 -8.25
N GLU A 51 -3.81 -18.30 -9.32
CA GLU A 51 -2.51 -17.60 -9.46
C GLU A 51 -2.61 -16.08 -9.13
N ASP A 52 -3.80 -15.49 -9.28
CA ASP A 52 -4.07 -14.11 -8.89
C ASP A 52 -4.05 -13.88 -7.36
N SER A 53 -4.05 -14.94 -6.55
CA SER A 53 -3.94 -14.86 -5.08
C SER A 53 -2.62 -14.24 -4.63
N TYR A 54 -1.50 -14.61 -5.26
CA TYR A 54 -0.19 -13.99 -4.95
C TYR A 54 -0.24 -12.49 -5.20
N ARG A 55 -0.72 -12.07 -6.38
CA ARG A 55 -0.86 -10.65 -6.74
C ARG A 55 -1.82 -9.92 -5.81
N TYR A 56 -2.88 -10.60 -5.37
CA TYR A 56 -3.88 -10.06 -4.45
C TYR A 56 -3.28 -9.76 -3.07
N TYR A 57 -2.52 -10.68 -2.49
CA TYR A 57 -1.88 -10.50 -1.18
C TYR A 57 -0.64 -9.60 -1.27
N HIS A 58 0.16 -9.71 -2.33
CA HIS A 58 1.31 -8.85 -2.54
C HIS A 58 0.91 -7.37 -2.63
N LYS A 59 -0.22 -7.05 -3.28
CA LYS A 59 -0.75 -5.68 -3.32
C LYS A 59 -1.15 -5.14 -1.92
N ARG A 60 -1.28 -5.99 -0.90
CA ARG A 60 -1.71 -5.63 0.44
C ARG A 60 -0.57 -5.49 1.46
N LEU A 61 0.68 -5.71 1.07
CA LEU A 61 1.82 -5.62 1.99
C LEU A 61 1.96 -4.24 2.68
N TRP A 62 1.59 -3.16 1.99
CA TRP A 62 1.58 -1.81 2.56
C TRP A 62 0.28 -1.45 3.29
N THR A 63 -0.71 -2.33 3.31
CA THR A 63 -2.02 -2.06 3.91
C THR A 63 -1.95 -2.22 5.42
N ALA A 64 -2.52 -1.26 6.14
CA ALA A 64 -2.53 -1.26 7.59
C ALA A 64 -3.28 -2.48 8.16
N PRO A 65 -2.77 -3.12 9.22
CA PRO A 65 -3.33 -4.36 9.74
C PRO A 65 -4.76 -4.18 10.27
N GLU A 66 -5.11 -3.01 10.78
CA GLU A 66 -6.49 -2.67 11.17
C GLU A 66 -7.46 -2.67 9.98
N LEU A 67 -6.99 -2.33 8.78
CA LEU A 67 -7.80 -2.41 7.56
C LEU A 67 -7.90 -3.87 7.08
N LEU A 68 -6.81 -4.63 7.16
CA LEU A 68 -6.79 -6.05 6.75
C LEU A 68 -7.71 -6.94 7.60
N ARG A 69 -8.03 -6.53 8.83
CA ARG A 69 -8.97 -7.24 9.72
C ARG A 69 -10.44 -6.95 9.42
N LEU A 70 -10.73 -5.98 8.57
CA LEU A 70 -12.12 -5.67 8.19
C LEU A 70 -12.65 -6.75 7.23
N PRO A 71 -13.94 -7.11 7.33
CA PRO A 71 -14.59 -7.99 6.34
C PRO A 71 -14.48 -7.44 4.91
N GLU A 72 -14.54 -6.12 4.78
CA GLU A 72 -14.38 -5.40 3.53
C GLU A 72 -13.51 -4.15 3.77
N ILE A 73 -12.44 -4.01 2.98
CA ILE A 73 -11.55 -2.86 3.07
C ILE A 73 -12.19 -1.68 2.33
N PRO A 74 -12.31 -0.49 2.94
CA PRO A 74 -12.79 0.69 2.24
C PRO A 74 -11.97 0.95 0.97
N SER A 75 -12.61 1.10 -0.18
CA SER A 75 -11.93 1.23 -1.47
C SER A 75 -10.97 2.43 -1.56
N GLY A 76 -11.22 3.48 -0.77
CA GLY A 76 -10.33 4.64 -0.62
C GLY A 76 -9.34 4.56 0.52
N GLY A 77 -9.31 3.47 1.29
CA GLY A 77 -8.53 3.36 2.51
C GLY A 77 -8.90 4.43 3.55
N THR A 78 -7.94 4.78 4.40
CA THR A 78 -8.11 5.82 5.41
C THR A 78 -6.83 6.66 5.54
N PRO A 79 -6.92 7.90 6.04
CA PRO A 79 -5.72 8.72 6.28
C PRO A 79 -4.73 8.04 7.23
N LYS A 80 -5.23 7.30 8.23
CA LYS A 80 -4.40 6.54 9.18
C LYS A 80 -3.75 5.32 8.52
N GLY A 81 -4.46 4.67 7.60
CA GLY A 81 -3.90 3.61 6.77
C GLY A 81 -2.72 4.10 5.92
N ASP A 82 -2.84 5.29 5.32
CA ASP A 82 -1.72 5.88 4.54
C ASP A 82 -0.49 6.18 5.42
N VAL A 83 -0.69 6.55 6.70
CA VAL A 83 0.41 6.76 7.65
C VAL A 83 1.14 5.45 7.93
N TYR A 84 0.42 4.34 8.10
CA TYR A 84 1.04 3.02 8.21
C TYR A 84 1.82 2.67 6.93
N SER A 85 1.22 2.84 5.76
CA SER A 85 1.87 2.59 4.47
C SER A 85 3.16 3.39 4.31
N LEU A 86 3.18 4.66 4.76
CA LEU A 86 4.40 5.47 4.79
C LEU A 86 5.45 4.87 5.71
N GLY A 87 5.07 4.34 6.88
CA GLY A 87 6.00 3.66 7.79
C GLY A 87 6.71 2.49 7.12
N ILE A 88 5.97 1.69 6.35
CA ILE A 88 6.52 0.59 5.54
C ILE A 88 7.50 1.13 4.48
N ILE A 89 7.12 2.18 3.74
CA ILE A 89 8.00 2.79 2.72
C ILE A 89 9.29 3.34 3.34
N ILE A 90 9.20 3.94 4.53
CA ILE A 90 10.38 4.42 5.27
C ILE A 90 11.26 3.23 5.66
N GLN A 91 10.70 2.11 6.11
CA GLN A 91 11.47 0.91 6.42
C GLN A 91 12.19 0.37 5.18
N GLU A 92 11.52 0.28 4.03
CA GLU A 92 12.16 -0.09 2.74
C GLU A 92 13.34 0.83 2.42
N ILE A 93 13.20 2.15 2.60
CA ILE A 93 14.28 3.12 2.34
C ILE A 93 15.45 2.95 3.33
N MET A 94 15.17 2.79 4.61
CA MET A 94 16.18 2.71 5.67
C MET A 94 17.00 1.41 5.57
N LEU A 95 16.34 0.29 5.32
CA LEU A 95 16.98 -1.02 5.25
C LEU A 95 17.51 -1.34 3.85
N ARG A 96 17.04 -0.65 2.81
CA ARG A 96 17.32 -0.93 1.39
C ARG A 96 16.98 -2.36 0.99
N GLU A 97 15.94 -2.89 1.63
CA GLU A 97 15.44 -4.25 1.46
C GLU A 97 13.94 -4.22 1.22
N GLY A 98 13.37 -5.39 0.88
CA GLY A 98 11.94 -5.55 0.65
C GLY A 98 11.06 -5.24 1.87
N VAL A 99 9.76 -5.12 1.58
CA VAL A 99 8.69 -5.00 2.58
C VAL A 99 8.81 -6.08 3.65
N PHE A 100 8.77 -5.69 4.92
CA PHE A 100 8.88 -6.60 6.08
C PHE A 100 10.20 -7.40 6.16
N TYR A 101 11.30 -6.86 5.65
CA TYR A 101 12.62 -7.45 5.90
C TYR A 101 12.96 -7.47 7.40
N PHE A 102 13.31 -8.65 7.93
CA PHE A 102 13.66 -8.88 9.34
C PHE A 102 15.11 -9.36 9.56
N GLY A 103 15.99 -9.31 8.54
CA GLY A 103 17.37 -9.81 8.66
C GLY A 103 17.49 -11.34 8.57
N GLU A 104 18.58 -11.89 9.09
CA GLU A 104 18.82 -13.36 9.22
C GLU A 104 18.02 -14.00 10.37
N MET A 105 16.80 -13.55 10.61
CA MET A 105 15.90 -14.27 11.52
C MET A 105 15.33 -15.47 10.78
N ASP A 106 15.63 -16.67 11.26
CA ASP A 106 15.01 -17.89 10.76
C ASP A 106 13.52 -17.88 11.11
N LEU A 107 12.70 -17.57 10.11
CA LEU A 107 11.24 -17.55 10.18
C LEU A 107 10.65 -18.81 9.55
N SER A 108 11.45 -19.88 9.41
CA SER A 108 10.90 -21.17 9.01
C SER A 108 9.82 -21.58 10.02
N PRO A 109 8.66 -22.07 9.55
CA PRO A 109 7.64 -22.59 10.45
C PRO A 109 8.23 -23.72 11.31
N GLU A 110 8.05 -23.64 12.63
CA GLU A 110 8.28 -24.78 13.54
C GLU A 110 7.31 -25.93 13.28
#